data_AF-A0A2E5LU60-F1
#
_entry.id   AF-A0A2E5LU60-F1
#
_cell.length_a   1.000
_cell.length_b   1.000
_cell.length_c   1.000
_cell.angle_alpha   90.00
_cell.angle_beta   90.00
_cell.angle_gamma   90.00
#
_symmetry.space_group_name_H-M   'P 1'
#
loop_
_entity.id
_entity.type
_entity.pdbx_description
1 polymer ?
#
loop_
_entity_poly.entity_id
_entity_poly.type
_entity_poly.pdbx_seq_one_letter_code
_entity_poly.pdbx_strand_id
1 'polypeptide(L)'
;MKNLFIIVPARLNSKRLPNKVLKKINGKSLVQHIWEKLKLFPNVYIATDSEKVIQEVKKIKGNYIFTKEFHINGTERCNEAADKLNLNDNDIIINVQCDELSVNPKLIIEIYELLNDSKKEIIATVSSNLENKNKKFWDSYNKNPSNVDVLFDNNFFAIDFKRANNYDFRKFKQFENLKIGHHIGIYGYQKKNTLKIK
;
A
#
# COMPACT_ATOMS: atom_id res chain seq x y z
N MET A 1 18.96 13.84 7.92
CA MET A 1 17.50 13.94 7.65
C MET A 1 17.02 12.57 7.21
N LYS A 2 15.81 12.16 7.61
CA LYS A 2 15.23 10.90 7.11
C LYS A 2 14.85 11.12 5.65
N ASN A 3 15.34 10.29 4.73
CA ASN A 3 14.92 10.40 3.33
C ASN A 3 13.63 9.63 3.14
N LEU A 4 12.79 10.10 2.21
CA LEU A 4 11.58 9.41 1.78
C LEU A 4 11.87 8.56 0.55
N PHE A 5 11.48 7.29 0.61
CA PHE A 5 11.49 6.34 -0.51
C PHE A 5 10.09 5.78 -0.71
N ILE A 6 9.62 5.75 -1.95
CA ILE A 6 8.35 5.14 -2.32
C ILE A 6 8.65 3.87 -3.10
N ILE A 7 8.20 2.73 -2.57
CA ILE A 7 8.43 1.44 -3.20
C ILE A 7 7.08 0.85 -3.60
N VAL A 8 6.91 0.58 -4.88
CA VAL A 8 5.67 0.01 -5.45
C VAL A 8 5.92 -1.47 -5.76
N PRO A 9 5.40 -2.42 -4.97
CA PRO A 9 5.54 -3.83 -5.29
C PRO A 9 4.63 -4.19 -6.47
N ALA A 10 5.22 -4.67 -7.56
CA ALA A 10 4.55 -5.05 -8.79
C ALA A 10 4.87 -6.50 -9.16
N ARG A 11 4.02 -7.43 -8.70
CA ARG A 11 4.13 -8.86 -9.02
C ARG A 11 3.40 -9.20 -10.30
N LEU A 12 4.05 -9.95 -11.18
CA LEU A 12 3.37 -10.46 -12.38
C LEU A 12 2.38 -11.58 -12.01
N ASN A 13 2.79 -12.51 -11.16
CA ASN A 13 2.07 -13.74 -10.84
C ASN A 13 1.16 -13.59 -9.59
N SER A 14 0.12 -12.76 -9.67
CA SER A 14 -0.92 -12.72 -8.63
C SER A 14 -1.91 -13.88 -8.79
N LYS A 15 -2.10 -14.69 -7.75
CA LYS A 15 -3.07 -15.81 -7.73
C LYS A 15 -4.50 -15.39 -8.10
N ARG A 16 -4.92 -14.18 -7.70
CA ARG A 16 -6.28 -13.67 -7.90
C ARG A 16 -6.50 -13.09 -9.30
N LEU A 17 -5.46 -12.49 -9.88
CA LEU A 17 -5.54 -11.89 -11.21
C LEU A 17 -4.16 -11.92 -11.87
N PRO A 18 -3.86 -12.96 -12.67
CA PRO A 18 -2.57 -13.08 -13.36
C PRO A 18 -2.29 -11.87 -14.25
N ASN A 19 -1.02 -11.46 -14.32
CA ASN A 19 -0.54 -10.33 -15.11
C ASN A 19 -1.23 -8.99 -14.79
N LYS A 20 -1.89 -8.87 -13.62
CA LYS A 20 -2.68 -7.69 -13.23
C LYS A 20 -1.91 -6.39 -13.44
N VAL A 21 -0.65 -6.34 -13.00
CA VAL A 21 0.20 -5.15 -13.05
C VAL A 21 0.45 -4.63 -14.49
N LEU A 22 0.37 -5.51 -15.49
CA LEU A 22 0.51 -5.16 -16.91
C LEU A 22 -0.83 -4.95 -17.63
N LYS A 23 -1.98 -5.21 -16.97
CA LYS A 23 -3.29 -4.96 -17.59
C LYS A 23 -3.46 -3.49 -17.90
N LYS A 24 -4.03 -3.21 -19.08
CA LYS A 24 -4.25 -1.86 -19.56
C LYS A 24 -5.60 -1.32 -19.12
N ILE A 25 -5.60 -0.09 -18.62
CA ILE A 25 -6.78 0.74 -18.39
C ILE A 25 -6.54 2.01 -19.20
N ASN A 26 -7.44 2.33 -20.13
CA ASN A 26 -7.31 3.50 -21.02
C ASN A 26 -5.93 3.56 -21.72
N GLY A 27 -5.46 2.41 -22.23
CA GLY A 27 -4.20 2.30 -22.98
C GLY A 27 -2.92 2.18 -22.15
N LYS A 28 -2.96 2.45 -20.83
CA LYS A 28 -1.79 2.40 -19.94
C LYS A 28 -1.84 1.21 -18.97
N SER A 29 -0.71 0.58 -18.71
CA SER A 29 -0.60 -0.48 -17.70
C SER A 29 -0.82 0.07 -16.28
N LEU A 30 -1.18 -0.79 -15.31
CA LEU A 30 -1.31 -0.35 -13.91
C LEU A 30 0.01 0.24 -13.38
N VAL A 31 1.13 -0.38 -13.74
CA VAL A 31 2.49 0.09 -13.41
C VAL A 31 2.73 1.49 -13.98
N GLN A 32 2.30 1.77 -15.21
CA GLN A 32 2.39 3.11 -15.76
C GLN A 32 1.51 4.11 -15.01
N HIS A 33 0.25 3.78 -14.74
CA HIS A 33 -0.65 4.67 -14.00
C HIS A 33 -0.11 5.06 -12.63
N ILE A 34 0.37 4.07 -11.85
CA ILE A 34 0.90 4.33 -10.51
C ILE A 34 2.23 5.10 -10.57
N TRP A 35 3.10 4.80 -11.54
CA TRP A 35 4.33 5.55 -11.76
C TRP A 35 4.05 7.02 -12.06
N GLU A 36 3.13 7.31 -13.00
CA GLU A 36 2.80 8.69 -13.38
C GLU A 36 2.26 9.53 -12.21
N LYS A 37 1.60 8.89 -11.25
CA LYS A 37 1.11 9.52 -10.01
C LYS A 37 2.20 9.85 -9.00
N LEU A 38 3.26 9.04 -8.97
CA LEU A 38 4.28 9.10 -7.93
C LEU A 38 5.60 9.71 -8.44
N LYS A 39 5.82 9.82 -9.76
CA LYS A 39 7.07 10.35 -10.35
C LYS A 39 7.44 11.79 -9.96
N LEU A 40 6.57 12.52 -9.27
CA LEU A 40 6.87 13.83 -8.68
C LEU A 40 7.79 13.72 -7.45
N PHE A 41 7.88 12.54 -6.84
CA PHE A 41 8.80 12.26 -5.75
C PHE A 41 10.15 11.77 -6.32
N PRO A 42 11.28 12.16 -5.71
CA PRO A 42 12.60 11.84 -6.27
C PRO A 42 12.94 10.35 -6.21
N ASN A 43 12.49 9.65 -5.16
CA ASN A 43 12.91 8.30 -4.85
C ASN A 43 11.76 7.29 -4.98
N VAL A 44 11.19 7.17 -6.18
CA VAL A 44 10.15 6.17 -6.48
C VAL A 44 10.74 5.00 -7.22
N TYR A 45 10.44 3.78 -6.79
CA TYR A 45 10.94 2.54 -7.39
C TYR A 45 9.82 1.51 -7.55
N ILE A 46 9.72 0.93 -8.75
CA ILE A 46 8.89 -0.25 -8.99
C ILE A 46 9.68 -1.51 -8.64
N ALA A 47 9.30 -2.20 -7.56
CA ALA A 47 9.94 -3.44 -7.14
C ALA A 47 9.22 -4.64 -7.78
N THR A 48 9.93 -5.42 -8.61
CA THR A 48 9.31 -6.52 -9.38
C THR A 48 10.25 -7.71 -9.53
N ASP A 49 9.68 -8.89 -9.79
CA ASP A 49 10.37 -10.14 -10.12
C ASP A 49 10.34 -10.44 -11.63
N SER A 50 9.78 -9.54 -12.43
CA SER A 50 9.48 -9.81 -13.83
C SER A 50 10.20 -8.88 -14.78
N GLU A 51 10.93 -9.47 -15.73
CA GLU A 51 11.53 -8.72 -16.84
C GLU A 51 10.48 -7.99 -17.69
N LYS A 52 9.29 -8.58 -17.89
CA LYS A 52 8.19 -7.95 -18.63
C LYS A 52 7.74 -6.64 -17.97
N VAL A 53 7.68 -6.62 -16.64
CA VAL A 53 7.39 -5.40 -15.87
C VAL A 53 8.53 -4.40 -16.00
N ILE A 54 9.79 -4.84 -15.91
CA ILE A 54 10.95 -3.96 -16.12
C ILE A 54 10.89 -3.29 -17.50
N GLN A 55 10.58 -4.04 -18.57
CA GLN A 55 10.49 -3.47 -19.91
C GLN A 55 9.42 -2.39 -20.00
N GLU A 56 8.29 -2.57 -19.31
CA GLU A 56 7.24 -1.55 -19.24
C GLU A 56 7.71 -0.31 -18.47
N VAL A 57 8.38 -0.49 -17.33
CA VAL A 57 8.95 0.62 -16.53
C VAL A 57 10.01 1.39 -17.32
N LYS A 58 10.85 0.70 -18.10
CA LYS A 58 11.86 1.33 -18.96
C LYS A 58 11.24 2.24 -20.02
N LYS A 59 10.13 1.82 -20.66
CA LYS A 59 9.42 2.65 -21.67
C LYS A 59 8.94 3.99 -21.10
N ILE A 60 8.54 4.00 -19.83
CA ILE A 60 8.08 5.20 -19.12
C ILE A 60 9.21 5.92 -18.37
N LYS A 61 10.46 5.52 -18.60
CA LYS A 61 11.68 6.06 -17.96
C LYS A 61 11.61 6.03 -16.42
N GLY A 62 10.98 5.00 -15.87
CA GLY A 62 10.84 4.84 -14.43
C GLY A 62 12.00 4.09 -13.77
N ASN A 63 12.16 4.28 -12.48
CA ASN A 63 13.12 3.50 -11.70
C ASN A 63 12.48 2.17 -11.29
N TYR A 64 13.28 1.12 -11.30
CA TYR A 64 12.86 -0.22 -10.92
C TYR A 64 13.93 -0.91 -10.09
N ILE A 65 13.51 -1.89 -9.30
CA ILE A 65 14.39 -2.81 -8.59
C ILE A 65 13.93 -4.23 -8.86
N PHE A 66 14.82 -5.05 -9.40
CA PHE A 66 14.55 -6.47 -9.55
C PHE A 66 14.67 -7.14 -8.19
N THR A 67 13.67 -7.94 -7.82
CA THR A 67 13.51 -8.60 -6.52
C THR A 67 13.20 -10.08 -6.74
N LYS A 68 13.40 -10.91 -5.72
CA LYS A 68 13.12 -12.34 -5.77
C LYS A 68 11.63 -12.61 -6.03
N GLU A 69 11.34 -13.74 -6.67
CA GLU A 69 9.96 -14.15 -6.98
C GLU A 69 9.19 -14.55 -5.72
N PHE A 70 9.84 -15.29 -4.81
CA PHE A 70 9.21 -16.03 -3.70
C PHE A 70 8.78 -15.21 -2.47
N HIS A 71 8.50 -13.92 -2.62
CA HIS A 71 7.96 -13.12 -1.52
C HIS A 71 6.48 -13.42 -1.29
N ILE A 72 6.08 -13.54 -0.02
CA ILE A 72 4.70 -13.84 0.40
C ILE A 72 3.81 -12.62 0.17
N ASN A 73 4.26 -11.42 0.55
CA ASN A 73 3.44 -10.19 0.49
C ASN A 73 4.24 -8.97 -0.03
N GLY A 74 3.53 -7.90 -0.39
CA GLY A 74 4.15 -6.69 -0.95
C GLY A 74 5.23 -6.08 -0.05
N THR A 75 5.07 -6.16 1.27
CA THR A 75 6.02 -5.63 2.25
C THR A 75 7.35 -6.36 2.20
N GLU A 76 7.38 -7.70 2.13
CA GLU A 76 8.64 -8.45 2.00
C GLU A 76 9.41 -8.06 0.73
N ARG A 77 8.68 -7.82 -0.38
CA ARG A 77 9.29 -7.33 -1.62
C ARG A 77 9.86 -5.92 -1.45
N CYS A 78 9.14 -5.03 -0.76
CA CYS A 78 9.64 -3.69 -0.43
C CYS A 78 10.88 -3.76 0.46
N ASN A 79 10.94 -4.72 1.39
CA ASN A 79 12.10 -4.93 2.25
C ASN A 79 13.37 -5.27 1.45
N GLU A 80 13.29 -6.25 0.56
CA GLU A 80 14.43 -6.59 -0.31
C GLU A 80 14.82 -5.40 -1.20
N ALA A 81 13.85 -4.67 -1.74
CA ALA A 81 14.13 -3.49 -2.55
C ALA A 81 14.86 -2.41 -1.73
N ALA A 82 14.46 -2.19 -0.48
CA ALA A 82 15.15 -1.28 0.43
C ALA A 82 16.59 -1.73 0.75
N ASP A 83 16.81 -3.03 0.95
CA ASP A 83 18.14 -3.59 1.17
C ASP A 83 19.03 -3.36 -0.07
N LYS A 84 18.51 -3.61 -1.28
CA LYS A 84 19.24 -3.39 -2.54
C LYS A 84 19.53 -1.92 -2.84
N LEU A 85 18.70 -1.02 -2.32
CA LEU A 85 18.91 0.43 -2.40
C LEU A 85 19.88 0.93 -1.33
N ASN A 86 20.37 0.07 -0.43
CA ASN A 86 21.21 0.42 0.71
C ASN A 86 20.59 1.55 1.57
N LEU A 87 19.28 1.44 1.83
CA LEU A 87 18.59 2.43 2.67
C LEU A 87 19.09 2.37 4.11
N ASN A 88 19.21 3.52 4.75
CA ASN A 88 19.57 3.60 6.16
C ASN A 88 18.37 3.22 7.03
N ASP A 89 18.63 2.73 8.24
CA ASP A 89 17.60 2.34 9.20
C ASP A 89 16.53 3.41 9.49
N ASN A 90 16.94 4.68 9.42
CA ASN A 90 16.07 5.83 9.67
C ASN A 90 15.33 6.34 8.43
N ASP A 91 15.64 5.84 7.23
CA ASP A 91 14.93 6.22 6.02
C ASP A 91 13.48 5.73 6.08
N ILE A 92 12.58 6.56 5.57
CA ILE A 92 11.14 6.29 5.55
C ILE A 92 10.80 5.64 4.22
N ILE A 93 10.20 4.46 4.31
CA ILE A 93 9.67 3.71 3.18
C ILE A 93 8.15 3.87 3.20
N ILE A 94 7.59 4.31 2.09
CA ILE A 94 6.15 4.26 1.82
C ILE A 94 5.91 3.20 0.74
N ASN A 95 5.37 2.06 1.17
CA ASN A 95 4.90 0.97 0.32
C ASN A 95 3.52 1.34 -0.24
N VAL A 96 3.43 1.55 -1.56
CA VAL A 96 2.16 1.83 -2.26
C VAL A 96 1.84 0.66 -3.16
N GLN A 97 0.74 -0.07 -2.92
CA GLN A 97 0.38 -1.19 -3.79
C GLN A 97 0.11 -0.70 -5.24
N CYS A 98 0.56 -1.48 -6.22
CA CYS A 98 0.48 -1.12 -7.64
C CYS A 98 -0.97 -0.94 -8.17
N ASP A 99 -1.95 -1.50 -7.46
CA ASP A 99 -3.37 -1.40 -7.79
C ASP A 99 -4.11 -0.24 -7.10
N GLU A 100 -3.41 0.55 -6.28
CA GLU A 100 -3.94 1.77 -5.65
C GLU A 100 -3.96 2.96 -6.62
N LEU A 101 -4.66 2.78 -7.74
CA LEU A 101 -4.71 3.77 -8.82
C LEU A 101 -5.40 5.08 -8.42
N SER A 102 -6.08 5.15 -7.29
CA SER A 102 -6.67 6.38 -6.76
C SER A 102 -5.75 7.13 -5.78
N VAL A 103 -4.52 6.65 -5.55
CA VAL A 103 -3.60 7.30 -4.61
C VAL A 103 -3.42 8.78 -4.93
N ASN A 104 -3.52 9.60 -3.88
CA ASN A 104 -3.27 11.03 -3.91
C ASN A 104 -1.88 11.28 -3.32
N PRO A 105 -0.96 11.96 -4.04
CA PRO A 105 0.36 12.32 -3.52
C PRO A 105 0.35 13.03 -2.17
N LYS A 106 -0.71 13.78 -1.84
CA LYS A 106 -0.86 14.42 -0.52
C LYS A 106 -0.83 13.40 0.63
N LEU A 107 -1.44 12.22 0.45
CA LEU A 107 -1.42 11.15 1.45
C LEU A 107 -0.01 10.65 1.74
N ILE A 108 0.86 10.62 0.72
CA ILE A 108 2.26 10.22 0.88
C ILE A 108 3.01 11.23 1.76
N ILE A 109 2.74 12.52 1.57
CA ILE A 109 3.30 13.60 2.41
C ILE A 109 2.78 13.48 3.85
N GLU A 110 1.48 13.31 4.05
CA GLU A 110 0.88 13.16 5.39
C GLU A 110 1.47 11.96 6.15
N ILE A 111 1.66 10.82 5.48
CA ILE A 111 2.33 9.65 6.06
C ILE A 111 3.78 9.95 6.41
N TYR A 112 4.51 10.61 5.52
CA TYR A 112 5.90 10.99 5.77
C TYR A 112 6.00 11.92 6.98
N GLU A 113 5.17 12.94 7.08
CA GLU A 113 5.14 13.89 8.21
C GLU A 113 4.84 13.17 9.53
N LEU A 114 3.88 12.24 9.53
CA LEU A 114 3.55 11.41 10.70
C LEU A 114 4.74 10.56 11.18
N LEU A 115 5.56 10.05 10.25
CA LEU A 115 6.70 9.17 10.53
C LEU A 115 8.02 9.91 10.74
N ASN A 116 8.08 11.17 10.30
CA ASN A 116 9.28 11.99 10.42
C ASN A 116 9.54 12.37 11.88
N ASP A 117 8.50 12.37 12.74
CA ASP A 117 8.66 12.43 14.19
C ASP A 117 9.55 11.25 14.69
N SER A 118 10.71 11.58 15.24
CA SER A 118 11.76 10.62 15.62
C SER A 118 11.42 9.79 16.85
N LYS A 119 10.41 10.18 17.63
CA LYS A 119 10.08 9.55 18.91
C LYS A 119 9.11 8.37 18.81
N LYS A 120 8.51 8.15 17.64
CA LYS A 120 7.47 7.13 17.44
C LYS A 120 7.97 6.03 16.51
N GLU A 121 8.16 4.83 17.04
CA GLU A 121 8.41 3.62 16.24
C GLU A 121 7.10 3.01 15.74
N ILE A 122 6.34 3.81 14.98
CA ILE A 122 5.03 3.42 14.47
C ILE A 122 5.11 2.98 13.00
N ILE A 123 4.16 2.14 12.62
CA ILE A 123 3.79 1.88 11.23
C ILE A 123 2.53 2.68 10.97
N ALA A 124 2.52 3.45 9.89
CA ALA A 124 1.36 4.22 9.45
C ALA A 124 0.68 3.51 8.29
N THR A 125 -0.64 3.63 8.20
CA THR A 125 -1.43 3.19 7.04
C THR A 125 -2.60 4.15 6.84
N VAL A 126 -3.38 3.94 5.76
CA VAL A 126 -4.48 4.81 5.38
C VAL A 126 -5.79 4.02 5.41
N SER A 127 -6.84 4.65 5.93
CA SER A 127 -8.20 4.14 5.77
C SER A 127 -9.12 5.23 5.24
N SER A 128 -10.14 4.83 4.49
CA SER A 128 -11.23 5.71 4.09
C SER A 128 -12.42 5.54 5.02
N ASN A 129 -13.11 6.65 5.31
CA ASN A 129 -14.25 6.63 6.22
C ASN A 129 -15.43 5.85 5.61
N LEU A 130 -15.94 4.85 6.35
CA LEU A 130 -17.12 4.05 6.03
C LEU A 130 -18.38 4.48 6.77
N GLU A 131 -18.34 5.60 7.51
CA GLU A 131 -19.51 6.17 8.16
C GLU A 131 -20.54 6.69 7.15
N ASN A 132 -21.80 6.64 7.55
CA ASN A 132 -22.95 7.17 6.80
C ASN A 132 -23.14 6.58 5.39
N LYS A 133 -22.58 5.39 5.11
CA LYS A 133 -22.81 4.68 3.85
C LYS A 133 -24.18 4.00 3.84
N ASN A 134 -24.88 4.11 2.72
CA ASN A 134 -26.21 3.52 2.54
C ASN A 134 -26.18 2.00 2.26
N LYS A 135 -27.35 1.35 2.31
CA LYS A 135 -27.48 -0.10 2.06
C LYS A 135 -26.87 -0.54 0.73
N LYS A 136 -27.14 0.20 -0.36
CA LYS A 136 -26.63 -0.12 -1.71
C LYS A 136 -25.11 -0.14 -1.77
N PHE A 137 -24.44 0.79 -1.08
CA PHE A 137 -22.98 0.77 -0.96
C PHE A 137 -22.52 -0.54 -0.30
N TRP A 138 -23.08 -0.89 0.85
CA TRP A 138 -22.67 -2.08 1.60
C TRP A 138 -22.95 -3.39 0.86
N ASP A 139 -24.08 -3.49 0.15
CA ASP A 139 -24.43 -4.66 -0.66
C ASP A 139 -23.42 -4.92 -1.78
N SER A 140 -22.82 -3.86 -2.33
CA SER A 140 -21.73 -3.97 -3.32
C SER A 140 -20.38 -4.20 -2.64
N TYR A 141 -20.09 -3.44 -1.59
CA TYR A 141 -18.82 -3.44 -0.88
C TYR A 141 -18.50 -4.81 -0.25
N ASN A 142 -19.47 -5.46 0.39
CA ASN A 142 -19.28 -6.77 1.04
C ASN A 142 -19.12 -7.92 0.05
N LYS A 143 -19.49 -7.75 -1.22
CA LYS A 143 -19.32 -8.77 -2.27
C LYS A 143 -17.90 -8.82 -2.83
N ASN A 144 -17.10 -7.78 -2.63
CA ASN A 144 -15.74 -7.74 -3.13
C ASN A 144 -14.76 -8.37 -2.11
N PRO A 145 -14.21 -9.57 -2.35
CA PRO A 145 -13.31 -10.25 -1.42
C PRO A 145 -11.94 -9.55 -1.29
N SER A 146 -11.68 -8.53 -2.12
CA SER A 146 -10.47 -7.70 -2.03
C SER A 146 -10.61 -6.57 -1.02
N ASN A 147 -11.84 -6.22 -0.60
CA ASN A 147 -12.06 -5.17 0.38
C ASN A 147 -11.63 -5.65 1.77
N VAL A 148 -10.85 -4.80 2.44
CA VAL A 148 -10.37 -5.00 3.80
C VAL A 148 -10.89 -3.85 4.65
N ASP A 149 -11.51 -4.19 5.77
CA ASP A 149 -11.92 -3.25 6.79
C ASP A 149 -10.84 -3.20 7.88
N VAL A 150 -10.67 -2.02 8.46
CA VAL A 150 -9.86 -1.79 9.65
C VAL A 150 -10.73 -1.23 10.76
N LEU A 151 -10.59 -1.82 11.94
CA LEU A 151 -11.17 -1.35 13.19
C LEU A 151 -10.10 -0.55 13.95
N PHE A 152 -10.43 0.61 14.49
CA PHE A 152 -9.49 1.43 15.24
C PHE A 152 -10.11 2.05 16.50
N ASP A 153 -9.24 2.32 17.47
CA ASP A 153 -9.59 2.97 18.73
C ASP A 153 -9.84 4.48 18.55
N ASN A 154 -10.12 5.18 19.66
CA ASN A 154 -10.37 6.63 19.65
C ASN A 154 -9.14 7.47 19.25
N ASN A 155 -7.94 6.89 19.33
CA ASN A 155 -6.67 7.51 18.96
C ASN A 155 -6.22 7.13 17.54
N PHE A 156 -7.06 6.42 16.77
CA PHE A 156 -6.77 5.92 15.42
C PHE A 156 -5.64 4.88 15.35
N PHE A 157 -5.35 4.18 16.45
CA PHE A 157 -4.54 2.97 16.37
C PHE A 157 -5.39 1.81 15.86
N ALA A 158 -4.88 1.10 14.86
CA ALA A 158 -5.54 -0.08 14.31
C ALA A 158 -5.57 -1.22 15.33
N ILE A 159 -6.76 -1.76 15.57
CA ILE A 159 -7.02 -2.90 16.46
C ILE A 159 -6.99 -4.20 15.65
N ASP A 160 -7.70 -4.24 14.51
CA ASP A 160 -7.81 -5.46 13.69
C ASP A 160 -8.11 -5.11 12.23
N PHE A 161 -7.73 -6.03 11.33
CA PHE A 161 -7.99 -5.97 9.89
C PHE A 161 -8.71 -7.24 9.44
N LYS A 162 -9.86 -7.10 8.78
CA LYS A 162 -10.64 -8.24 8.26
C LYS A 162 -11.14 -7.99 6.86
N ARG A 163 -11.31 -9.06 6.08
CA ARG A 163 -11.98 -8.97 4.78
C ARG A 163 -13.48 -8.75 4.99
N ALA A 164 -14.03 -7.74 4.30
CA ALA A 164 -15.44 -7.34 4.45
C ALA A 164 -16.44 -8.44 4.10
N ASN A 165 -16.05 -9.40 3.26
CA ASN A 165 -16.89 -10.53 2.87
C ASN A 165 -16.95 -11.66 3.92
N ASN A 166 -16.00 -11.71 4.84
CA ASN A 166 -15.87 -12.78 5.85
C ASN A 166 -16.30 -12.31 7.24
N TYR A 167 -16.31 -11.01 7.48
CA TYR A 167 -16.56 -10.44 8.80
C TYR A 167 -17.25 -9.09 8.69
N ASP A 168 -18.26 -8.87 9.53
CA ASP A 168 -19.02 -7.64 9.56
C ASP A 168 -18.74 -6.86 10.84
N PHE A 169 -17.74 -5.98 10.81
CA PHE A 169 -17.40 -5.13 11.96
C PHE A 169 -18.57 -4.23 12.40
N ARG A 170 -19.56 -3.95 11.55
CA ARG A 170 -20.71 -3.10 11.89
C ARG A 170 -21.57 -3.72 13.00
N LYS A 171 -21.52 -5.04 13.17
CA LYS A 171 -22.17 -5.75 14.28
C LYS A 171 -21.53 -5.44 15.64
N PHE A 172 -20.27 -4.99 15.66
CA PHE A 172 -19.51 -4.67 16.87
C PHE A 172 -19.52 -3.17 17.22
N LYS A 173 -19.87 -2.30 16.26
CA LYS A 173 -20.03 -0.85 16.52
C LYS A 173 -21.08 -0.54 17.59
N GLN A 174 -21.99 -1.48 17.87
CA GLN A 174 -23.02 -1.32 18.91
C GLN A 174 -22.48 -1.48 20.33
N PHE A 175 -21.26 -2.01 20.51
CA PHE A 175 -20.75 -2.39 21.83
C PHE A 175 -19.59 -1.50 22.32
N GLU A 176 -18.91 -0.76 21.45
CA GLU A 176 -17.80 0.13 21.81
C GLU A 176 -17.75 1.35 20.86
N ASN A 177 -17.23 2.49 21.32
CA ASN A 177 -17.02 3.73 20.53
C ASN A 177 -15.96 3.59 19.41
N LEU A 178 -15.88 2.42 18.79
CA LEU A 178 -14.91 2.10 17.76
C LEU A 178 -15.31 2.64 16.40
N LYS A 179 -14.30 2.96 15.61
CA LYS A 179 -14.46 3.45 14.25
C LYS A 179 -14.00 2.39 13.27
N ILE A 180 -14.66 2.35 12.12
CA ILE A 180 -14.42 1.38 11.05
C ILE A 180 -14.11 2.15 9.77
N GLY A 181 -13.09 1.71 9.06
CA GLY A 181 -12.71 2.28 7.77
C GLY A 181 -12.40 1.18 6.76
N HIS A 182 -12.42 1.54 5.48
CA HIS A 182 -11.90 0.69 4.42
C HIS A 182 -10.40 0.93 4.33
N HIS A 183 -9.61 -0.10 4.61
CA HIS A 183 -8.16 -0.02 4.56
C HIS A 183 -7.67 0.12 3.12
N ILE A 184 -6.79 1.08 2.90
CA ILE A 184 -6.14 1.36 1.62
C ILE A 184 -4.72 0.79 1.71
N GLY A 185 -4.28 0.05 0.69
CA GLY A 185 -3.00 -0.66 0.64
C GLY A 185 -1.78 0.25 0.54
N ILE A 186 -1.61 1.14 1.51
CA ILE A 186 -0.46 2.03 1.66
C ILE A 186 0.06 1.89 3.08
N TYR A 187 1.36 1.65 3.20
CA TYR A 187 2.02 1.54 4.49
C TYR A 187 3.26 2.42 4.52
N GLY A 188 3.44 3.18 5.58
CA GLY A 188 4.65 3.94 5.83
C GLY A 188 5.37 3.44 7.08
N TYR A 189 6.68 3.32 7.00
CA TYR A 189 7.51 2.85 8.12
C TYR A 189 8.96 3.27 7.94
N GLN A 190 9.71 3.32 9.04
CA GLN A 190 11.17 3.40 8.98
C GLN A 190 11.75 2.05 8.56
N LYS A 191 12.85 2.04 7.82
CA LYS A 191 13.52 0.80 7.37
C LYS A 191 13.82 -0.16 8.53
N LYS A 192 14.28 0.32 9.69
CA LYS A 192 14.49 -0.56 10.86
C LYS A 192 13.23 -1.31 11.32
N ASN A 193 12.04 -0.80 11.01
CA ASN A 193 10.75 -1.38 11.41
C ASN A 193 10.17 -2.35 10.38
N THR A 194 10.82 -2.63 9.24
CA THR A 194 10.23 -3.45 8.17
C THR A 194 9.86 -4.87 8.62
N LEU A 195 10.59 -5.44 9.59
CA LEU A 195 10.30 -6.78 10.14
C LEU A 195 9.05 -6.83 11.04
N LYS A 196 8.52 -5.69 11.48
CA LYS A 196 7.30 -5.59 12.28
C LYS A 196 6.03 -5.71 11.42
N ILE A 197 6.16 -5.73 10.09
CA ILE A 197 5.05 -5.86 9.13
C ILE A 197 5.09 -7.27 8.55
N LYS A 198 4.43 -8.24 9.20
CA LYS A 198 4.27 -9.61 8.69
C LYS A 198 2.80 -9.93 8.49
#